data_AF-A0AAV0XPG4-F1
#
_entry.id   AF-A0AAV0XPG4-F1
#
_cell.length_a   1.000
_cell.length_b   1.000
_cell.length_c   1.000
_cell.angle_alpha   90.00
_cell.angle_beta   90.00
_cell.angle_gamma   90.00
#
_symmetry.space_group_name_H-M   'P 1'
#
loop_
_entity.id
_entity.type
_entity.pdbx_description
1 polymer ?
#
loop_
_entity_poly.entity_id
_entity_poly.type
_entity_poly.pdbx_seq_one_letter_code
_entity_poly.pdbx_strand_id
1 'polypeptide(L)'
;MDVICQYCNAMKFKGESAGMCCSNGTVRIPNIDEPLEPMKTLLESSTSISEHILENIYKYNNAFHMTSFGAAETIVENDMPTFKIRGQV
;
A
#
# COMPACT_ATOMS: atom_id res chain seq x y z
N MET A 1 20.23 -8.02 -5.08
CA MET A 1 19.36 -9.20 -5.27
C MET A 1 19.70 -9.73 -6.64
N ASP A 2 20.36 -10.89 -6.70
CA ASP A 2 21.13 -11.28 -7.88
C ASP A 2 20.66 -12.62 -8.47
N VAL A 3 19.72 -13.29 -7.80
CA VAL A 3 19.21 -14.61 -8.18
C VAL A 3 17.72 -14.47 -8.46
N ILE A 4 17.24 -14.93 -9.61
CA ILE A 4 15.82 -14.92 -9.95
C ILE A 4 15.23 -16.29 -9.67
N CYS A 5 14.10 -16.34 -8.96
CA CYS A 5 13.36 -17.57 -8.74
C CYS A 5 12.73 -18.08 -10.05
N GLN A 6 12.95 -19.35 -10.40
CA GLN A 6 12.42 -19.95 -11.63
C GLN A 6 10.89 -20.15 -11.64
N TYR A 7 10.25 -20.16 -10.46
CA TYR A 7 8.82 -20.43 -10.34
C TYR A 7 7.95 -19.17 -10.34
N CYS A 8 8.43 -18.10 -9.71
CA CYS A 8 7.65 -16.86 -9.51
C CYS A 8 8.36 -15.60 -10.01
N ASN A 9 9.55 -15.71 -10.60
CA ASN A 9 10.38 -14.60 -11.06
C ASN A 9 10.75 -13.56 -10.00
N ALA A 10 10.52 -13.85 -8.71
CA ALA A 10 10.96 -12.99 -7.62
C ALA A 10 12.50 -12.91 -7.58
N MET A 11 13.02 -11.69 -7.36
CA MET A 11 14.44 -11.49 -7.11
C MET A 11 14.78 -11.93 -5.67
N LYS A 12 15.90 -12.63 -5.53
CA LYS A 12 16.38 -13.21 -4.28
C LYS A 12 17.80 -12.76 -3.95
N PHE A 13 18.15 -12.82 -2.67
CA PHE A 13 19.53 -12.68 -2.24
C PHE A 13 20.31 -13.99 -2.43
N LYS A 14 21.63 -13.88 -2.60
CA LYS A 14 22.52 -15.05 -2.61
C LYS A 14 22.50 -15.69 -1.22
N GLY A 15 22.26 -17.00 -1.16
CA GLY A 15 22.13 -17.75 0.10
C GLY A 15 20.72 -17.79 0.70
N GLU A 16 19.76 -17.09 0.11
CA GLU A 16 18.37 -17.13 0.56
C GLU A 16 17.71 -18.48 0.24
N SER A 17 17.00 -19.06 1.21
CA SER A 17 16.40 -20.39 1.07
C SER A 17 15.44 -20.47 -0.12
N ALA A 18 15.35 -21.64 -0.76
CA ALA A 18 14.46 -21.85 -1.91
C ALA A 18 12.99 -21.55 -1.58
N GLY A 19 12.62 -21.64 -0.30
CA GLY A 19 11.26 -21.45 0.17
C GLY A 19 10.80 -20.00 0.38
N MET A 20 11.70 -19.02 0.44
CA MET A 20 11.33 -17.66 0.90
C MET A 20 10.33 -16.91 -0.02
N CYS A 21 10.40 -17.12 -1.33
CA CYS A 21 9.54 -16.38 -2.27
C CYS A 21 8.22 -17.09 -2.55
N CYS A 22 8.26 -18.36 -2.96
CA CYS A 22 7.10 -19.12 -3.41
C CYS A 22 7.05 -20.52 -2.81
N SER A 23 7.73 -20.73 -1.68
CA SER A 23 7.83 -22.05 -1.05
C SER A 23 8.30 -23.12 -2.04
N ASN A 24 9.34 -22.82 -2.82
CA ASN A 24 9.89 -23.68 -3.86
C ASN A 24 8.87 -24.11 -4.94
N GLY A 25 7.99 -23.18 -5.36
CA GLY A 25 7.00 -23.40 -6.42
C GLY A 25 5.67 -23.97 -5.94
N THR A 26 5.50 -24.20 -4.64
CA THR A 26 4.23 -24.68 -4.07
C THR A 26 3.20 -23.56 -3.93
N VAL A 27 3.64 -22.31 -3.79
CA VAL A 27 2.77 -21.13 -3.72
C VAL A 27 2.77 -20.41 -5.06
N ARG A 28 1.59 -20.28 -5.67
CA ARG A 28 1.40 -19.46 -6.88
C ARG A 28 1.17 -18.01 -6.47
N ILE A 29 2.14 -17.15 -6.75
CA ILE A 29 2.01 -15.71 -6.56
C ILE A 29 1.27 -15.14 -7.79
N PRO A 30 0.13 -14.48 -7.63
CA PRO A 30 -0.54 -13.81 -8.75
C PRO A 30 0.34 -12.67 -9.27
N ASN A 31 0.28 -12.41 -10.58
CA ASN A 31 0.91 -11.22 -11.13
C ASN A 31 0.20 -9.97 -10.59
N ILE A 32 0.97 -8.93 -10.34
CA ILE A 32 0.44 -7.63 -9.98
C ILE A 32 -0.03 -6.97 -11.27
N ASP A 33 -1.33 -6.69 -11.36
CA ASP A 33 -1.89 -5.97 -12.49
C ASP A 33 -1.32 -4.55 -12.54
N GLU A 34 -1.19 -4.01 -13.76
CA GLU A 34 -0.69 -2.66 -13.93
C GLU A 34 -1.67 -1.64 -13.33
N PRO A 35 -1.18 -0.66 -12.56
CA PRO A 35 -2.05 0.38 -12.01
C PRO A 35 -2.81 1.14 -13.10
N LEU A 36 -4.05 1.54 -12.80
CA LEU A 36 -4.83 2.41 -13.68
C LEU A 36 -4.32 3.86 -13.62
N GLU A 37 -4.51 4.63 -14.70
CA GLU A 37 -4.26 6.07 -14.70
C GLU A 37 -5.25 6.80 -13.77
N PRO A 38 -4.82 7.85 -13.04
CA PRO A 38 -3.51 8.52 -13.12
C PRO A 38 -2.40 7.85 -12.27
N MET A 39 -2.72 6.78 -11.55
CA MET A 39 -1.83 6.20 -10.52
C MET A 39 -0.53 5.66 -11.13
N LYS A 40 -0.61 5.08 -12.33
CA LYS A 40 0.57 4.63 -13.08
C LYS A 40 1.53 5.80 -13.36
N THR A 41 1.07 6.88 -13.98
CA THR A 41 1.90 8.08 -14.22
C THR A 41 2.53 8.62 -12.93
N LEU A 42 1.79 8.60 -11.81
CA LEU A 42 2.31 9.09 -10.53
C LEU A 42 3.43 8.22 -9.93
N LEU A 43 3.48 6.93 -10.26
CA LEU A 43 4.46 5.98 -9.74
C LEU A 43 5.72 5.87 -10.63
N GLU A 44 5.69 6.38 -11.85
CA GLU A 44 6.77 6.23 -12.84
C GLU A 44 7.91 7.27 -12.71
N SER A 45 7.79 8.27 -11.83
CA SER A 45 8.74 9.40 -11.73
C SER A 45 9.03 10.08 -13.09
N SER A 46 8.08 10.05 -14.02
CA SER A 46 8.27 10.53 -15.41
C SER A 46 8.01 12.03 -15.58
N THR A 47 7.36 12.65 -14.60
CA THR A 47 6.99 14.06 -14.58
C THR A 47 7.40 14.72 -13.25
N SER A 48 7.59 16.04 -13.25
CA SER A 48 7.87 16.79 -12.01
C SER A 48 6.79 16.60 -10.95
N ILE A 49 5.53 16.35 -11.36
CA ILE A 49 4.43 16.04 -10.45
C ILE A 49 4.64 14.67 -9.79
N SER A 50 4.96 13.64 -10.59
CA SER A 50 5.21 12.30 -10.05
C SER A 50 6.43 12.27 -9.12
N GLU A 51 7.50 12.98 -9.45
CA GLU A 51 8.68 13.12 -8.59
C GLU A 51 8.30 13.74 -7.24
N HIS A 52 7.60 14.88 -7.28
CA HIS A 52 7.15 15.56 -6.07
C HIS A 52 6.27 14.67 -5.18
N ILE A 53 5.34 13.94 -5.80
CA ILE A 53 4.45 13.02 -5.09
C ILE A 53 5.24 11.89 -4.45
N LEU A 54 6.19 11.28 -5.15
CA LEU A 54 7.00 10.18 -4.62
C LEU A 54 7.93 10.64 -3.50
N GLU A 55 8.54 11.82 -3.61
CA GLU A 55 9.35 12.42 -2.55
C GLU A 55 8.56 12.71 -1.27
N ASN A 56 7.27 13.04 -1.41
CA ASN A 56 6.41 13.43 -0.30
C ASN A 56 5.33 12.39 0.04
N ILE A 57 5.41 11.18 -0.53
CA ILE A 57 4.35 10.15 -0.42
C ILE A 57 4.05 9.78 1.03
N TYR A 58 5.07 9.75 1.90
CA TYR A 58 4.88 9.52 3.33
C TYR A 58 4.02 10.60 3.98
N LYS A 59 4.26 11.89 3.65
CA LYS A 59 3.49 13.01 4.21
C LYS A 59 2.05 12.95 3.72
N TYR A 60 1.85 12.71 2.43
CA TYR A 60 0.51 12.57 1.85
C TYR A 60 -0.25 11.40 2.48
N ASN A 61 0.34 10.21 2.56
CA ASN A 61 -0.31 9.03 3.14
C ASN A 61 -0.68 9.26 4.61
N ASN A 62 0.18 9.90 5.41
CA ASN A 62 -0.14 10.24 6.80
C ASN A 62 -1.27 11.27 6.90
N ALA A 63 -1.28 12.29 6.05
CA ALA A 63 -2.37 13.26 6.01
C ALA A 63 -3.70 12.59 5.61
N PHE A 64 -3.67 11.74 4.58
CA PHE A 64 -4.85 11.03 4.09
C PHE A 64 -5.36 9.95 5.06
N HIS A 65 -4.47 9.34 5.84
CA HIS A 65 -4.85 8.41 6.91
C HIS A 65 -5.76 9.07 7.95
N MET A 66 -5.60 10.37 8.21
CA MET A 66 -6.52 11.11 9.08
C MET A 66 -7.85 11.43 8.40
N THR A 67 -7.90 11.50 7.07
CA THR A 67 -9.13 11.82 6.32
C THR A 67 -10.04 10.62 6.04
N SER A 68 -9.54 9.39 6.20
CA SER A 68 -10.38 8.18 6.11
C SER A 68 -11.22 7.94 7.37
N PHE A 69 -11.04 8.74 8.42
CA PHE A 69 -11.91 8.74 9.58
C PHE A 69 -13.27 9.37 9.24
N GLY A 70 -14.27 8.51 9.09
CA GLY A 70 -15.67 8.93 9.11
C GLY A 70 -16.13 9.21 10.54
N ALA A 71 -16.64 10.40 10.80
CA ALA A 71 -17.38 10.70 12.03
C ALA A 71 -18.88 10.50 11.77
N ALA A 72 -19.53 9.66 12.57
CA ALA A 72 -20.98 9.58 12.63
C ALA A 72 -21.43 10.30 13.89
N GLU A 73 -22.15 11.42 13.73
CA GLU A 73 -22.79 12.07 14.85
C GLU A 73 -23.93 11.18 15.36
N THR A 74 -23.92 10.87 16.66
CA THR A 74 -25.04 10.17 17.30
C THR A 74 -25.59 11.12 18.34
N ILE A 75 -26.68 11.82 18.00
CA ILE A 75 -27.38 12.68 18.96
C ILE A 75 -28.25 11.77 19.81
N VAL A 76 -27.91 11.64 21.09
CA VAL A 76 -28.74 10.95 22.09
C VAL A 76 -29.40 12.04 22.93
N GLU A 77 -30.74 12.13 22.88
CA GLU A 77 -31.47 13.11 23.68
C GLU A 77 -31.22 12.87 25.17
N ASN A 78 -30.76 13.92 25.88
CA ASN A 78 -30.37 13.96 27.30
C ASN A 78 -28.96 13.48 27.68
N ASP A 79 -28.08 13.16 26.73
CA ASP A 79 -26.67 12.85 26.99
C ASP A 79 -25.71 13.88 26.35
N MET A 80 -24.50 14.01 26.89
CA MET A 80 -23.46 14.83 26.26
C MET A 80 -23.14 14.29 24.85
N PRO A 81 -23.09 15.14 23.82
CA PRO A 81 -22.83 14.70 22.45
C PRO A 81 -21.48 13.98 22.39
N THR A 82 -21.53 12.69 22.12
CA THR A 82 -20.35 11.83 22.06
C THR A 82 -20.05 11.52 20.60
N PHE A 83 -18.91 11.98 20.10
CA PHE A 83 -18.47 11.64 18.74
C PHE A 83 -17.73 10.30 18.75
N LYS A 84 -18.29 9.30 18.06
CA LYS A 84 -17.64 8.00 17.90
C LYS A 84 -16.84 7.97 16.60
N ILE A 85 -15.53 8.12 16.71
CA ILE A 85 -14.61 8.02 15.59
C ILE A 85 -14.40 6.54 15.26
N ARG A 86 -14.70 6.13 14.01
CA ARG A 86 -14.41 4.77 13.51
C ARG A 86 -13.29 4.83 12.49
N GLY A 87 -12.20 4.13 12.78
CA GLY A 87 -11.09 3.90 11.87
C GLY A 87 -10.12 2.92 12.54
N GLN A 88 -9.45 2.10 11.73
CA GLN A 88 -8.43 1.19 12.21
C GLN A 88 -7.09 1.93 12.15
N VAL A 89 -6.41 2.02 13.30
CA VAL A 89 -5.03 2.54 13.40
C VAL A 89 -4.06 1.43 13.01
#